data_AF-A0A522UHJ0-F1
#
_entry.id   AF-A0A522UHJ0-F1
#
_cell.length_a   1.000
_cell.length_b   1.000
_cell.length_c   1.000
_cell.angle_alpha   90.00
_cell.angle_beta   90.00
_cell.angle_gamma   90.00
#
_symmetry.space_group_name_H-M   'P 1'
#
loop_
_entity.id
_entity.type
_entity.pdbx_description
1 polymer ?
#
loop_
_entity_poly.entity_id
_entity_poly.type
_entity_poly.pdbx_seq_one_letter_code
_entity_poly.pdbx_strand_id
1 'polypeptide(L)'
;MLTCKEVSRLVSESLDQRLPFGQRVAMRLHLLMCRACRAYKNRMLLLRKILWLYAAGKGVSSEIKLSEKVRDRIKHLLSQNYPF
;
A
#
# COMPACT_ATOMS: atom_id res chain seq x y z
N MET A 1 -6.40 4.95 23.46
CA MET A 1 -5.09 4.40 23.05
C MET A 1 -5.33 3.34 22.00
N LEU A 2 -4.64 3.39 20.87
CA LEU A 2 -4.74 2.32 19.87
C LEU A 2 -4.01 1.07 20.36
N THR A 3 -4.61 -0.09 20.16
CA THR A 3 -4.00 -1.39 20.39
C THR A 3 -2.99 -1.73 19.29
N CYS A 4 -2.06 -2.64 19.58
CA CYS A 4 -1.09 -3.12 18.59
C CYS A 4 -1.79 -3.70 17.33
N LYS A 5 -2.97 -4.32 17.49
CA LYS A 5 -3.78 -4.91 16.40
C LYS A 5 -4.39 -3.83 15.49
N GLU A 6 -4.87 -2.73 16.06
CA GLU A 6 -5.38 -1.60 15.28
C GLU A 6 -4.25 -0.91 14.54
N VAL A 7 -3.09 -0.76 15.18
CA VAL A 7 -1.91 -0.13 14.58
C VAL A 7 -1.33 -0.97 13.47
N SER A 8 -1.29 -2.30 13.58
CA SER A 8 -0.84 -3.15 12.48
C SER A 8 -1.77 -3.03 11.26
N ARG A 9 -3.09 -2.96 11.48
CA ARG A 9 -4.07 -2.70 10.43
C ARG A 9 -3.85 -1.34 9.77
N LEU A 10 -3.70 -0.27 10.55
CA LEU A 10 -3.42 1.07 10.03
C LEU A 10 -2.08 1.13 9.29
N VAL A 11 -1.05 0.43 9.77
CA VAL A 11 0.23 0.34 9.06
C VAL A 11 0.04 -0.31 7.69
N SER A 12 -0.69 -1.42 7.58
CA SER A 12 -0.99 -2.06 6.31
C SER A 12 -1.78 -1.13 5.39
N GLU A 13 -2.86 -0.54 5.90
CA GLU A 13 -3.72 0.37 5.15
C GLU A 13 -2.96 1.62 4.67
N SER A 14 -1.99 2.12 5.46
CA SER A 14 -1.12 3.24 5.07
C SER A 14 -0.18 2.93 3.91
N LEU A 15 0.03 1.65 3.59
CA LEU A 15 0.82 1.22 2.43
C LEU A 15 -0.05 1.20 1.17
N ASP A 16 -1.33 0.88 1.29
CA ASP A 16 -2.23 0.78 0.14
C ASP A 16 -2.88 2.14 -0.19
N GLN A 17 -3.23 2.91 0.84
CA GLN A 17 -3.95 4.17 0.69
C GLN A 17 -3.49 5.25 1.67
N ARG A 18 -3.88 6.49 1.39
CA ARG A 18 -3.61 7.62 2.30
C ARG A 18 -4.57 7.56 3.48
N LEU A 19 -4.04 7.29 4.67
CA LEU A 19 -4.83 7.39 5.90
C LEU A 19 -5.30 8.83 6.18
N PRO A 20 -6.50 9.00 6.77
CA PRO A 20 -6.94 10.26 7.37
C PRO A 20 -5.92 10.81 8.37
N PHE A 21 -5.81 12.13 8.48
CA PHE A 21 -4.78 12.78 9.29
C PHE A 21 -4.77 12.33 10.76
N GLY A 22 -5.94 12.24 11.39
CA GLY A 22 -6.06 11.81 12.80
C GLY A 22 -5.54 10.39 13.03
N GLN A 23 -5.91 9.44 12.16
CA GLN A 23 -5.44 8.06 12.25
C GLN A 23 -3.92 7.96 12.03
N ARG A 24 -3.38 8.77 11.12
CA ARG A 24 -1.94 8.85 10.85
C ARG A 24 -1.17 9.33 12.07
N VAL A 25 -1.66 10.36 12.76
CA VAL A 25 -1.04 10.88 13.99
C VAL A 25 -1.10 9.83 15.10
N ALA A 26 -2.28 9.25 15.35
CA ALA A 26 -2.45 8.23 16.40
C ALA A 26 -1.55 7.00 16.16
N MET A 27 -1.46 6.53 14.91
CA MET A 27 -0.54 5.46 14.53
C MET A 27 0.92 5.84 14.81
N ARG A 28 1.35 7.05 14.42
CA ARG A 28 2.73 7.52 14.66
C ARG A 28 3.07 7.57 16.14
N LEU A 29 2.16 8.06 16.99
CA LEU A 29 2.35 8.08 18.44
C LEU A 29 2.56 6.68 19.00
N HIS A 30 1.75 5.70 18.56
CA HIS A 30 1.95 4.31 19.00
C HIS A 30 3.28 3.71 18.53
N LEU A 31 3.72 4.01 17.30
CA LEU A 31 5.03 3.56 16.80
C LEU A 31 6.22 4.17 17.54
N LEU A 32 6.04 5.33 18.18
CA LEU A 32 7.06 5.95 19.02
C LEU A 32 7.25 5.16 20.31
N MET A 33 6.16 4.74 20.96
CA MET A 33 6.19 4.01 22.24
C MET A 33 6.36 2.49 22.11
N CYS A 34 5.94 1.88 20.99
CA CYS A 34 5.95 0.43 20.81
C CYS A 34 7.00 -0.02 19.80
N ARG A 35 8.09 -0.63 20.29
CA ARG A 35 9.19 -1.16 19.46
C ARG A 35 8.72 -2.26 18.51
N ALA A 36 7.78 -3.11 18.94
CA ALA A 36 7.25 -4.19 18.12
C ALA A 36 6.49 -3.66 16.88
N CYS A 37 5.60 -2.69 17.06
CA CYS A 37 4.88 -2.07 15.94
C CYS A 37 5.82 -1.29 15.01
N ARG A 38 6.87 -0.66 15.55
CA ARG A 38 7.92 -0.02 14.74
C ARG A 38 8.67 -1.03 13.87
N ALA A 39 9.07 -2.16 14.45
CA ALA A 39 9.71 -3.23 13.71
C ALA A 39 8.79 -3.83 12.63
N TYR A 40 7.51 -4.04 12.94
CA TYR A 40 6.51 -4.50 11.99
C TYR A 40 6.41 -3.56 10.77
N LYS A 41 6.27 -2.25 10.99
CA LYS A 41 6.25 -1.26 9.91
C LYS A 41 7.50 -1.34 9.03
N ASN A 42 8.68 -1.43 9.65
CA ASN A 42 9.94 -1.51 8.89
C ASN A 42 10.02 -2.79 8.05
N ARG A 43 9.55 -3.94 8.58
CA ARG A 43 9.48 -5.20 7.83
C ARG A 43 8.54 -5.11 6.63
N MET A 44 7.39 -4.47 6.78
CA MET A 44 6.45 -4.25 5.66
C MET A 44 7.06 -3.37 4.56
N LEU A 45 7.77 -2.29 4.94
CA LEU A 45 8.47 -1.44 3.97
C LEU A 45 9.62 -2.19 3.26
N LEU A 46 10.37 -3.01 4.00
CA LEU A 46 11.41 -3.86 3.43
C LEU A 46 10.82 -4.86 2.43
N LEU A 47 9.74 -5.54 2.80
CA LEU A 47 9.05 -6.49 1.93
C LEU A 47 8.62 -5.82 0.62
N ARG A 48 7.99 -4.63 0.71
CA ARG A 48 7.59 -3.85 -0.46
C ARG A 48 8.77 -3.45 -1.33
N LYS A 49 9.88 -3.03 -0.73
CA LYS A 49 11.11 -2.67 -1.45
C LYS A 49 11.69 -3.89 -2.18
N ILE A 50 11.77 -5.04 -1.52
CA ILE A 50 12.24 -6.29 -2.13
C ILE A 50 11.33 -6.67 -3.29
N LEU A 51 10.01 -6.62 -3.12
CA LEU A 51 9.05 -6.95 -4.18
C LEU A 51 9.21 -6.02 -5.39
N TRP A 52 9.43 -4.74 -5.16
CA TRP A 52 9.65 -3.76 -6.22
C TRP A 52 10.98 -3.98 -6.94
N LEU A 53 12.07 -4.23 -6.20
CA LEU A 53 13.37 -4.58 -6.78
C LEU A 53 13.31 -5.92 -7.54
N TYR A 54 12.56 -6.89 -7.04
CA TYR A 54 12.32 -8.15 -7.73
C TYR A 54 11.54 -7.94 -9.03
N ALA A 55 10.50 -7.10 -9.01
CA ALA A 55 9.75 -6.75 -10.22
C ALA A 55 10.55 -5.90 -11.23
N ALA A 56 11.54 -5.14 -10.75
CA ALA A 56 12.45 -4.36 -11.60
C ALA A 56 13.62 -5.19 -12.15
N GLY A 57 14.13 -6.17 -11.38
CA GLY A 57 15.30 -6.97 -11.72
C GLY A 57 15.01 -8.34 -12.34
N LYS A 58 13.85 -8.95 -12.03
CA LYS A 58 13.24 -9.97 -12.87
C LYS A 58 12.17 -9.30 -13.68
N GLY A 59 12.14 -9.58 -14.98
CA GLY A 59 10.93 -9.39 -15.75
C GLY A 59 9.80 -10.16 -15.07
N VAL A 60 9.01 -9.48 -14.22
CA VAL A 60 7.56 -9.69 -14.25
C VAL A 60 7.26 -9.50 -15.72
N SER A 61 7.01 -10.62 -16.41
CA SER A 61 7.08 -10.70 -17.86
C SER A 61 6.48 -9.44 -18.43
N SER A 62 7.27 -8.66 -19.15
CA SER A 62 6.81 -7.49 -19.90
C SER A 62 5.72 -7.83 -20.92
N GLU A 63 5.36 -9.12 -20.99
CA GLU A 63 4.24 -9.75 -21.68
C GLU A 63 2.93 -9.88 -20.88
N ILE A 64 2.90 -9.70 -19.55
CA ILE A 64 1.63 -9.52 -18.82
C ILE A 64 1.15 -8.08 -19.04
N LYS A 65 0.90 -7.75 -20.31
CA LYS A 65 0.13 -6.58 -20.71
C LYS A 65 -1.33 -7.00 -20.69
N LEU A 66 -2.17 -6.16 -20.09
CA LEU A 66 -3.60 -6.24 -20.33
C LEU A 66 -3.81 -6.27 -21.85
N SER A 67 -4.57 -7.26 -22.32
CA SER A 67 -5.09 -7.28 -23.69
C SER A 67 -5.70 -5.92 -23.99
N GLU A 68 -5.49 -5.43 -25.21
CA GLU A 68 -5.94 -4.12 -25.68
C GLU A 68 -7.44 -3.92 -25.36
N LYS A 69 -8.26 -4.95 -25.61
CA LYS A 69 -9.70 -4.97 -25.28
C LYS A 69 -10.00 -4.76 -23.80
N VAL A 70 -9.22 -5.35 -22.90
CA VAL A 70 -9.41 -5.21 -21.44
C VAL A 70 -8.94 -3.82 -20.98
N ARG A 71 -7.84 -3.34 -21.55
CA ARG A 71 -7.30 -2.00 -21.27
C ARG A 71 -8.30 -0.90 -21.65
N ASP A 72 -8.89 -1.00 -22.83
CA ASP A 72 -9.84 0.00 -23.32
C ASP A 72 -11.16 -0.02 -22.54
N ARG A 73 -11.62 -1.22 -22.13
CA ARG A 73 -12.76 -1.35 -21.22
C ARG A 73 -12.49 -0.66 -19.87
N ILE A 74 -11.30 -0.84 -19.30
CA ILE A 74 -10.93 -0.20 -18.02
C ILE A 74 -10.88 1.32 -18.19
N LYS A 75 -10.27 1.83 -19.27
CA LYS A 75 -10.24 3.28 -19.55
C LYS A 75 -11.65 3.88 -19.64
N HIS A 76 -12.54 3.23 -20.38
CA HIS A 76 -13.92 3.69 -20.55
C HIS A 76 -14.69 3.73 -19.22
N LEU A 77 -14.52 2.70 -18.37
CA LEU A 77 -15.15 2.65 -17.04
C LEU A 77 -14.61 3.73 -16.09
N LEU A 78 -13.31 4.00 -16.11
CA LEU A 78 -12.71 5.05 -15.30
C LEU A 78 -13.21 6.44 -15.70
N SER A 79 -13.37 6.70 -17.01
CA SER A 79 -13.92 7.98 -17.48
C SER A 79 -15.40 8.19 -17.16
N GLN A 80 -16.18 7.12 -17.00
CA GLN A 80 -17.62 7.22 -16.71
C GLN A 80 -17.93 7.35 -15.21
N ASN A 81 -17.14 6.72 -14.34
CA ASN A 81 -17.41 6.69 -12.89
C ASN A 81 -16.57 7.66 -12.04
N TYR A 82 -15.57 8.31 -12.62
CA TYR A 82 -14.80 9.37 -11.97
C TYR A 82 -14.71 10.60 -12.89
N PRO A 83 -15.81 11.36 -13.08
CA PRO A 83 -15.70 12.69 -13.65
C PRO A 83 -14.88 13.54 -12.68
N PHE A 84 -13.87 14.26 -13.20
CA PHE A 84 -13.21 15.32 -12.45
C PHE A 84 -14.23 16.39 -12.04
#